data_AF-A0A520FCF9-F1
#
_entry.id   AF-A0A520FCF9-F1
#
_cell.length_a   1.000
_cell.length_b   1.000
_cell.length_c   1.000
_cell.angle_alpha   90.00
_cell.angle_beta   90.00
_cell.angle_gamma   90.00
#
_symmetry.space_group_name_H-M   'P 1'
#
loop_
_entity.id
_entity.type
_entity.pdbx_description
1 polymer ?
#
loop_
_entity_poly.entity_id
_entity_poly.type
_entity_poly.pdbx_seq_one_letter_code
_entity_poly.pdbx_strand_id
1 'polypeptide(L)'
;MSDPDSALVHTARGPVCCAHRHGTEVHRVGFAPSPWEWTPWEYATDGRFTGRWDDPNGVWRTLYTGASRLACFLEVLAFARPSPQMTAELDDIVVDDEDEAAFPSLPLGRVPRSWCTPRLAVRGAVTGWFALPGHPETLATLRAGFRAAAIRHGLDDLDGAAIRDGRPRTLTQAISQWINTLTDPEDQPVTGVEFDSRHGDGLRLWAIYERPGDPPISPHLTALESAPVMPDDPELGKAMRLLGLEWDDT
;
A
#
# COMPACT_ATOMS: atom_id res chain seq x y z
N MET A 1 -7.21 -25.06 2.28
CA MET A 1 -7.16 -23.78 1.52
C MET A 1 -7.20 -24.17 0.07
N SER A 2 -8.26 -23.80 -0.67
CA SER A 2 -8.22 -23.95 -2.13
C SER A 2 -7.10 -23.06 -2.64
N ASP A 3 -6.28 -23.58 -3.55
CA ASP A 3 -5.36 -22.72 -4.29
C ASP A 3 -6.20 -21.62 -4.95
N PRO A 4 -5.77 -20.35 -4.92
CA PRO A 4 -6.46 -19.33 -5.67
C PRO A 4 -6.47 -19.71 -7.15
N ASP A 5 -7.63 -19.56 -7.80
CA ASP A 5 -7.71 -19.67 -9.25
C ASP A 5 -6.76 -18.62 -9.83
N SER A 6 -5.66 -19.09 -10.41
CA SER A 6 -4.64 -18.26 -11.04
C SER A 6 -4.63 -18.51 -12.53
N ALA A 7 -4.41 -17.45 -13.29
CA ALA A 7 -4.44 -17.49 -14.74
C ALA A 7 -3.33 -16.60 -15.30
N LEU A 8 -2.81 -16.97 -16.47
CA LEU A 8 -1.93 -16.12 -17.24
C LEU A 8 -2.75 -15.31 -18.23
N VAL A 9 -2.76 -14.00 -18.06
CA VAL A 9 -3.30 -13.04 -19.02
C VAL A 9 -2.19 -12.67 -20.01
N HIS A 10 -2.40 -12.95 -21.29
CA HIS A 10 -1.43 -12.61 -22.33
C HIS A 10 -1.58 -11.16 -22.77
N THR A 11 -0.53 -10.38 -22.60
CA THR A 11 -0.48 -8.97 -23.02
C THR A 11 0.52 -8.78 -24.16
N ALA A 12 0.49 -7.62 -24.82
CA ALA A 12 1.51 -7.26 -25.82
C ALA A 12 2.95 -7.23 -25.27
N ARG A 13 3.14 -7.13 -23.95
CA ARG A 13 4.46 -7.14 -23.30
C ARG A 13 4.89 -8.53 -22.84
N GLY A 14 3.99 -9.51 -22.82
CA GLY A 14 4.19 -10.83 -22.24
C GLY A 14 3.06 -11.24 -21.28
N PRO A 15 3.11 -12.46 -20.73
CA PRO A 15 2.11 -12.95 -19.80
C PRO A 15 2.19 -12.22 -18.46
N VAL A 16 1.02 -11.97 -17.86
CA VAL A 16 0.87 -11.48 -16.49
C VAL A 16 0.07 -12.52 -15.73
N CYS A 17 0.62 -13.01 -14.62
CA CYS A 17 -0.13 -13.87 -13.72
C CYS A 17 -1.11 -13.02 -12.92
N CYS A 18 -2.38 -13.39 -12.98
CA CYS A 18 -3.45 -12.85 -12.19
C CYS A 18 -4.01 -13.95 -11.28
N ALA A 19 -4.56 -13.56 -10.14
CA ALA A 19 -5.22 -14.48 -9.25
C ALA A 19 -6.59 -13.94 -8.83
N HIS A 20 -7.59 -14.79 -8.92
CA HIS A 20 -8.95 -14.46 -8.54
C HIS A 20 -9.13 -14.62 -7.03
N ARG A 21 -9.72 -13.62 -6.40
CA ARG A 21 -10.08 -13.64 -4.99
C ARG A 21 -11.59 -13.73 -4.89
N HIS A 22 -12.08 -14.69 -4.11
CA HIS A 22 -13.51 -14.89 -3.88
C HIS A 22 -13.82 -14.56 -2.42
N GLY A 23 -14.43 -13.40 -2.16
CA GLY A 23 -14.79 -12.98 -0.81
C GLY A 23 -13.63 -13.09 0.18
N THR A 24 -12.40 -12.84 -0.29
CA THR A 24 -11.18 -13.01 0.52
C THR A 24 -11.19 -11.97 1.61
N GLU A 25 -11.02 -12.40 2.86
CA GLU A 25 -10.99 -11.47 4.00
C GLU A 25 -9.84 -10.47 3.85
N VAL A 26 -10.16 -9.20 4.06
CA VAL A 26 -9.22 -8.09 4.02
C VAL A 26 -9.44 -7.15 5.20
N HIS A 27 -8.38 -6.47 5.58
CA HIS A 27 -8.32 -5.51 6.66
C HIS A 27 -7.84 -4.16 6.12
N ARG A 28 -8.22 -3.08 6.78
CA ARG A 28 -7.71 -1.73 6.50
C ARG A 28 -7.69 -0.92 7.79
N VAL A 29 -6.68 -0.06 7.91
CA VAL A 29 -6.64 1.00 8.92
C VAL A 29 -6.82 2.32 8.18
N GLY A 30 -7.97 2.96 8.40
CA GLY A 30 -8.38 4.17 7.68
C GLY A 30 -8.95 5.21 8.63
N PHE A 31 -9.22 6.40 8.11
CA PHE A 31 -9.82 7.47 8.91
C PHE A 31 -11.34 7.29 9.05
N ALA A 32 -11.87 7.66 10.22
CA ALA A 32 -13.31 7.82 10.43
C ALA A 32 -13.84 9.01 9.60
N PRO A 33 -15.14 9.01 9.23
CA PRO A 33 -16.15 7.98 9.49
C PRO A 33 -16.16 6.84 8.44
N SER A 34 -15.58 7.07 7.26
CA SER A 34 -15.74 6.20 6.08
C SER A 34 -14.40 5.62 5.59
N PRO A 35 -13.83 4.62 6.28
CA PRO A 35 -12.48 4.12 6.00
C PRO A 35 -12.40 3.32 4.69
N TRP A 36 -13.54 2.86 4.16
CA TRP A 36 -13.64 2.13 2.89
C TRP A 36 -13.89 3.02 1.68
N GLU A 37 -14.23 4.29 1.88
CA GLU A 37 -14.40 5.21 0.76
C GLU A 37 -13.05 5.54 0.12
N TRP A 38 -13.08 5.80 -1.18
CA TRP A 38 -11.93 6.34 -1.88
C TRP A 38 -11.46 7.64 -1.22
N THR A 39 -10.16 7.77 -0.97
CA THR A 39 -9.61 8.98 -0.35
C THR A 39 -10.00 10.22 -1.18
N PRO A 40 -10.60 11.25 -0.57
CA PRO A 40 -10.95 12.47 -1.29
C PRO A 40 -9.73 13.16 -1.92
N TRP A 41 -9.89 13.71 -3.12
CA TRP A 41 -8.82 14.36 -3.87
C TRP A 41 -8.20 15.58 -3.17
N GLU A 42 -8.92 16.19 -2.20
CA GLU A 42 -8.39 17.27 -1.36
C GLU A 42 -7.17 16.87 -0.52
N TYR A 43 -6.98 15.57 -0.27
CA TYR A 43 -5.82 15.04 0.44
C TYR A 43 -4.66 14.66 -0.50
N ALA A 44 -4.81 14.86 -1.81
CA ALA A 44 -3.74 14.62 -2.77
C ALA A 44 -2.71 15.77 -2.73
N THR A 45 -1.43 15.43 -2.88
CA THR A 45 -0.36 16.42 -2.98
C THR A 45 -0.08 16.67 -4.46
N ASP A 46 -0.16 17.93 -4.91
CA ASP A 46 -0.02 18.29 -6.34
C ASP A 46 -0.93 17.45 -7.26
N GLY A 47 -2.16 17.18 -6.81
CA GLY A 47 -3.15 16.40 -7.56
C GLY A 47 -2.89 14.89 -7.62
N ARG A 48 -1.90 14.35 -6.90
CA ARG A 48 -1.60 12.91 -6.88
C ARG A 48 -1.45 12.34 -5.46
N PHE A 49 -1.77 11.06 -5.33
CA PHE A 49 -1.40 10.25 -4.16
C PHE A 49 -0.02 9.62 -4.38
N THR A 50 0.66 9.23 -3.30
CA THR A 50 2.08 8.87 -3.32
C THR A 50 2.38 7.43 -2.87
N GLY A 51 1.36 6.57 -2.80
CA GLY A 51 1.49 5.14 -2.57
C GLY A 51 2.25 4.43 -3.71
N ARG A 52 2.77 3.24 -3.41
CA ARG A 52 3.61 2.46 -4.35
C ARG A 52 2.87 2.11 -5.64
N TRP A 53 1.58 1.83 -5.54
CA TRP A 53 0.73 1.40 -6.65
C TRP A 53 -0.27 2.49 -7.05
N ASP A 54 -0.05 3.74 -6.67
CA ASP A 54 -0.92 4.85 -7.07
C ASP A 54 -0.66 5.30 -8.51
N ASP A 55 -1.63 6.00 -9.09
CA ASP A 55 -1.46 6.60 -10.41
C ASP A 55 -0.40 7.70 -10.37
N PRO A 56 0.64 7.64 -11.22
CA PRO A 56 1.64 8.71 -11.29
C PRO A 56 1.06 10.03 -11.85
N ASN A 57 -0.09 9.99 -12.51
CA ASN A 57 -0.72 11.14 -13.16
C ASN A 57 -1.92 11.74 -12.41
N GLY A 58 -2.33 11.16 -11.27
CA GLY A 58 -3.48 11.67 -10.48
C GLY A 58 -4.85 11.50 -11.15
N VAL A 59 -5.04 10.48 -11.99
CA VAL A 59 -6.29 10.22 -12.73
C VAL A 59 -7.24 9.30 -11.98
N TRP A 60 -6.72 8.34 -11.22
CA TRP A 60 -7.50 7.36 -10.45
C TRP A 60 -6.91 7.15 -9.06
N ARG A 61 -7.75 6.72 -8.13
CA ARG A 61 -7.39 6.45 -6.74
C ARG A 61 -7.12 4.96 -6.51
N THR A 62 -6.38 4.68 -5.44
CA THR A 62 -6.11 3.31 -5.00
C THR A 62 -6.58 3.13 -3.56
N LEU A 63 -7.21 1.99 -3.26
CA LEU A 63 -7.50 1.58 -1.90
C LEU A 63 -6.56 0.44 -1.49
N TYR A 64 -5.81 0.66 -0.41
CA TYR A 64 -4.90 -0.35 0.14
C TYR A 64 -5.59 -1.15 1.24
N THR A 65 -5.45 -2.48 1.15
CA THR A 65 -5.92 -3.43 2.16
C THR A 65 -4.85 -4.46 2.45
N GLY A 66 -4.96 -5.17 3.57
CA GLY A 66 -4.04 -6.23 3.95
C GLY A 66 -4.76 -7.50 4.38
N ALA A 67 -4.06 -8.63 4.33
CA ALA A 67 -4.60 -9.93 4.73
C ALA A 67 -4.78 -10.05 6.25
N SER A 68 -4.26 -9.10 7.01
CA SER A 68 -4.40 -9.04 8.47
C SER A 68 -4.31 -7.60 8.96
N ARG A 69 -4.85 -7.33 10.16
CA ARG A 69 -4.67 -6.06 10.87
C ARG A 69 -3.19 -5.74 11.07
N LEU A 70 -2.37 -6.73 11.42
CA LEU A 70 -0.92 -6.55 11.56
C LEU A 70 -0.27 -6.03 10.28
N ALA A 71 -0.58 -6.62 9.12
CA ALA A 71 -0.03 -6.14 7.84
C ALA A 71 -0.42 -4.68 7.59
N CYS A 72 -1.66 -4.29 7.88
CA CYS A 72 -2.09 -2.90 7.77
C CYS A 72 -1.36 -1.98 8.75
N PHE A 73 -1.24 -2.36 10.02
CA PHE A 73 -0.54 -1.56 11.02
C PHE A 73 0.93 -1.34 10.68
N LEU A 74 1.61 -2.38 10.19
CA LEU A 74 3.00 -2.26 9.75
C LEU A 74 3.17 -1.22 8.65
N GLU A 75 2.28 -1.17 7.66
CA GLU A 75 2.35 -0.18 6.58
C GLU A 75 2.02 1.24 7.06
N VAL A 76 0.95 1.42 7.85
CA VAL A 76 0.54 2.77 8.29
C VAL A 76 1.46 3.38 9.35
N LEU A 77 2.24 2.56 10.06
CA LEU A 77 3.23 2.99 11.04
C LEU A 77 4.65 3.07 10.48
N ALA A 78 4.87 2.65 9.23
CA ALA A 78 6.20 2.62 8.63
C ALA A 78 6.91 3.99 8.58
N PHE A 79 6.15 5.09 8.61
CA PHE A 79 6.70 6.45 8.63
C PHE A 79 7.46 6.78 9.93
N ALA A 80 7.06 6.16 11.05
CA ALA A 80 7.63 6.43 12.37
C ALA A 80 8.85 5.54 12.67
N ARG A 81 9.13 4.56 11.79
CA ARG A 81 10.23 3.61 11.98
C ARG A 81 11.56 4.37 12.06
N PRO A 82 12.38 4.15 13.11
CA PRO A 82 13.74 4.67 13.16
C PRO A 82 14.55 4.14 11.96
N SER A 83 15.18 5.04 11.21
CA SER A 83 16.17 4.65 10.21
C SER A 83 17.38 5.55 10.30
N PRO A 84 18.62 5.00 10.27
CA PRO A 84 19.84 5.82 10.37
C PRO A 84 19.91 6.91 9.30
N GLN A 85 19.34 6.66 8.12
CA GLN A 85 19.24 7.66 7.06
C GLN A 85 18.25 8.78 7.40
N MET A 86 17.06 8.48 7.94
CA MET A 86 16.13 9.53 8.38
C MET A 86 16.62 10.27 9.63
N THR A 87 17.36 9.60 10.53
CA THR A 87 18.00 10.26 11.67
C THR A 87 19.03 11.28 11.19
N ALA A 88 19.89 10.91 10.23
CA ALA A 88 20.84 11.83 9.63
C ALA A 88 20.17 12.96 8.81
N GLU A 89 19.09 12.66 8.07
CA GLU A 89 18.31 13.66 7.34
C GLU A 89 17.59 14.65 8.27
N LEU A 90 17.16 14.23 9.47
CA LEU A 90 16.54 15.09 10.49
C LEU A 90 17.57 15.94 11.23
N ASP A 91 18.74 15.39 11.55
CA ASP A 91 19.84 16.13 12.20
C ASP A 91 20.38 17.27 11.30
N ASP A 92 20.24 17.14 9.97
CA ASP A 92 20.62 18.16 8.99
C ASP A 92 19.56 19.27 8.79
N ILE A 93 18.34 19.12 9.33
CA ILE A 93 17.29 20.15 9.26
C ILE A 93 17.46 21.13 10.42
N VAL A 94 17.88 22.35 10.11
CA VAL A 94 17.93 23.45 11.07
C VAL A 94 16.52 24.02 11.24
N VAL A 95 15.87 23.70 12.35
CA VAL A 95 14.60 24.30 12.80
C VAL A 95 14.93 25.48 13.72
N ASP A 96 14.22 26.60 13.61
CA ASP A 96 14.38 27.69 14.57
C ASP A 96 13.59 27.44 15.86
N ASP A 97 13.99 28.12 16.94
CA ASP A 97 13.43 27.90 18.28
C ASP A 97 11.93 28.25 18.37
N GLU A 98 11.40 29.09 17.46
CA GLU A 98 9.96 29.43 17.41
C GLU A 98 9.15 28.31 16.74
N ASP A 99 9.66 27.73 15.66
CA ASP A 99 9.03 26.61 14.94
C ASP A 99 9.10 25.30 15.73
N GLU A 100 10.19 25.03 16.46
CA GLU A 100 10.29 23.86 17.34
C GLU A 100 9.27 23.93 18.49
N ALA A 101 9.03 25.12 19.04
CA ALA A 101 8.06 25.33 20.11
C ALA A 101 6.59 25.24 19.62
N ALA A 102 6.31 25.65 18.39
CA ALA A 102 4.98 25.61 17.80
C ALA A 102 4.61 24.23 17.22
N PHE A 103 5.60 23.50 16.67
CA PHE A 103 5.42 22.20 16.03
C PHE A 103 6.57 21.26 16.38
N PRO A 104 6.64 20.76 17.62
CA PRO A 104 7.72 19.89 18.05
C PRO A 104 7.79 18.66 17.14
N SER A 105 8.97 18.42 16.58
CA SER A 105 9.21 17.24 15.76
C SER A 105 9.02 16.00 16.64
N LEU A 106 8.13 15.10 16.24
CA LEU A 106 7.95 13.84 16.95
C LEU A 106 9.25 13.04 16.82
N PRO A 107 9.89 12.62 17.94
CA PRO A 107 11.10 11.83 17.86
C PRO A 107 10.87 10.56 17.05
N LEU A 108 11.78 10.22 16.16
CA LEU A 108 11.74 8.94 15.44
C LEU A 108 11.60 7.79 16.44
N GLY A 109 10.79 6.79 16.10
CA GLY A 109 10.47 5.71 17.01
C GLY A 109 9.37 6.00 18.02
N ARG A 110 8.79 7.21 18.04
CA ARG A 110 7.63 7.54 18.88
C ARG A 110 6.38 7.77 18.07
N VAL A 111 5.25 7.34 18.62
CA VAL A 111 3.92 7.61 18.09
C VAL A 111 3.03 8.08 19.24
N PRO A 112 2.33 9.22 19.15
CA PRO A 112 1.44 9.65 20.22
C PRO A 112 0.19 8.77 20.26
N ARG A 113 -0.38 8.52 21.44
CA ARG A 113 -1.63 7.74 21.56
C ARG A 113 -2.81 8.37 20.81
N SER A 114 -2.79 9.70 20.63
CA SER A 114 -3.78 10.43 19.82
C SER A 114 -3.76 10.00 18.34
N TRP A 115 -2.71 9.33 17.86
CA TRP A 115 -2.67 8.71 16.54
C TRP A 115 -3.82 7.70 16.34
N CYS A 116 -4.26 7.01 17.40
CA CYS A 116 -5.38 6.06 17.32
C CYS A 116 -6.73 6.75 17.09
N THR A 117 -6.93 7.93 17.70
CA THR A 117 -8.23 8.60 17.81
C THR A 117 -8.99 8.80 16.49
N PRO A 118 -8.36 9.28 15.40
CA PRO A 118 -9.09 9.53 14.16
C PRO A 118 -9.23 8.27 13.27
N ARG A 119 -8.76 7.10 13.73
CA ARG A 119 -8.62 5.90 12.89
C ARG A 119 -9.57 4.77 13.31
N LEU A 120 -10.00 4.02 12.30
CA LEU A 120 -10.77 2.80 12.40
C LEU A 120 -9.94 1.63 11.85
N ALA A 121 -9.95 0.51 12.55
CA ALA A 121 -9.54 -0.79 12.02
C ALA A 121 -10.78 -1.50 11.51
N VAL A 122 -10.83 -1.74 10.21
CA VAL A 122 -12.01 -2.28 9.52
C VAL A 122 -11.69 -3.60 8.84
N ARG A 123 -12.70 -4.46 8.80
CA ARG A 123 -12.67 -5.77 8.14
C ARG A 123 -13.70 -5.79 7.01
N GLY A 124 -13.31 -6.41 5.91
CA GLY A 124 -14.14 -6.58 4.73
C GLY A 124 -13.80 -7.87 3.99
N ALA A 125 -14.42 -8.04 2.83
CA ALA A 125 -14.09 -9.08 1.88
C ALA A 125 -13.87 -8.46 0.50
N VAL A 126 -12.87 -8.96 -0.23
CA VAL A 126 -12.58 -8.53 -1.60
C VAL A 126 -12.86 -9.65 -2.60
N THR A 127 -13.47 -9.28 -3.74
CA THR A 127 -13.71 -10.19 -4.86
C THR A 127 -13.23 -9.57 -6.17
N GLY A 128 -12.43 -10.30 -6.93
CA GLY A 128 -11.96 -9.85 -8.24
C GLY A 128 -10.59 -10.42 -8.63
N TRP A 129 -10.13 -10.06 -9.82
CA TRP A 129 -8.85 -10.50 -10.39
C TRP A 129 -7.73 -9.51 -10.10
N PHE A 130 -6.68 -9.98 -9.44
CA PHE A 130 -5.53 -9.16 -9.08
C PHE A 130 -4.29 -9.61 -9.84
N ALA A 131 -3.59 -8.67 -10.49
CA ALA A 131 -2.28 -8.95 -11.05
C ALA A 131 -1.28 -9.26 -9.92
N LEU A 132 -0.33 -10.16 -10.19
CA LEU A 132 0.72 -10.59 -9.28
C LEU A 132 2.09 -10.12 -9.76
N PRO A 133 2.53 -8.88 -9.47
CA PRO A 133 3.81 -8.34 -9.93
C PRO A 133 5.03 -9.17 -9.51
N GLY A 134 4.96 -9.84 -8.35
CA GLY A 134 6.03 -10.69 -7.83
C GLY A 134 6.05 -12.13 -8.37
N HIS A 135 5.06 -12.54 -9.17
CA HIS A 135 5.04 -13.88 -9.74
C HIS A 135 6.13 -14.04 -10.82
N PRO A 136 6.84 -15.19 -10.93
CA PRO A 136 7.94 -15.35 -11.88
C PRO A 136 7.61 -14.99 -13.33
N GLU A 137 6.45 -15.41 -13.85
CA GLU A 137 5.98 -15.05 -15.20
C GLU A 137 5.77 -13.54 -15.35
N THR A 138 5.12 -12.91 -14.37
CA THR A 138 4.91 -11.46 -14.39
C THR A 138 6.23 -10.71 -14.27
N LEU A 139 7.16 -11.16 -13.41
CA LEU A 139 8.49 -10.58 -13.26
C LEU A 139 9.28 -10.63 -14.56
N ALA A 140 9.22 -11.74 -15.31
CA ALA A 140 9.87 -11.83 -16.62
C ALA A 140 9.32 -10.78 -17.60
N THR A 141 8.00 -10.64 -17.67
CA THR A 141 7.32 -9.61 -18.48
C THR A 141 7.68 -8.19 -18.03
N LEU A 142 7.65 -7.92 -16.73
CA LEU A 142 8.00 -6.63 -16.16
C LEU A 142 9.46 -6.29 -16.45
N ARG A 143 10.39 -7.23 -16.26
CA ARG A 143 11.82 -7.04 -16.51
C ARG A 143 12.08 -6.70 -17.98
N ALA A 144 11.39 -7.33 -18.92
CA ALA A 144 11.49 -6.97 -20.34
C ALA A 144 11.01 -5.53 -20.61
N GLY A 145 9.91 -5.09 -19.98
CA GLY A 145 9.29 -3.78 -20.25
C GLY A 145 9.81 -2.60 -19.43
N PHE A 146 10.30 -2.83 -18.22
CA PHE A 146 10.56 -1.79 -17.22
C PHE A 146 11.98 -1.81 -16.63
N ARG A 147 12.83 -2.78 -16.99
CA ARG A 147 14.22 -2.84 -16.46
C ARG A 147 15.02 -1.55 -16.72
N ALA A 148 14.87 -0.94 -17.90
CA ALA A 148 15.53 0.33 -18.18
C ALA A 148 15.07 1.46 -17.24
N ALA A 149 13.79 1.45 -16.83
CA ALA A 149 13.28 2.40 -15.84
C ALA A 149 13.84 2.10 -14.45
N ALA A 150 13.91 0.83 -14.04
CA ALA A 150 14.53 0.40 -12.79
C ALA A 150 15.99 0.88 -12.68
N ILE A 151 16.79 0.71 -13.75
CA ILE A 151 18.20 1.15 -13.78
C ILE A 151 18.32 2.68 -13.69
N ARG A 152 17.49 3.44 -14.41
CA ARG A 152 17.47 4.92 -14.29
C ARG A 152 17.13 5.40 -12.88
N HIS A 153 16.50 4.54 -12.10
CA HIS A 153 16.07 4.78 -10.74
C HIS A 153 17.06 4.25 -9.69
N GLY A 154 18.25 3.80 -10.13
CA GLY A 154 19.34 3.37 -9.24
C GLY A 154 19.25 1.92 -8.78
N LEU A 155 18.37 1.11 -9.37
CA LEU A 155 18.29 -0.32 -9.09
C LEU A 155 19.17 -1.10 -10.05
N ASP A 156 19.82 -2.17 -9.56
CA ASP A 156 20.66 -3.03 -10.39
C ASP A 156 19.85 -3.79 -11.46
N ASP A 157 18.60 -4.09 -11.14
CA ASP A 157 17.70 -4.88 -11.98
C ASP A 157 16.22 -4.71 -11.59
N LEU A 158 15.33 -5.35 -12.35
CA LEU A 158 13.92 -5.51 -11.97
C LEU A 158 13.64 -6.97 -11.61
N ASP A 159 13.68 -7.26 -10.31
CA ASP A 159 13.41 -8.57 -9.72
C ASP A 159 12.39 -8.46 -8.56
N GLY A 160 12.22 -9.55 -7.80
CA GLY A 160 11.31 -9.57 -6.66
C GLY A 160 11.68 -8.55 -5.56
N ALA A 161 12.97 -8.26 -5.38
CA ALA A 161 13.43 -7.27 -4.41
C ALA A 161 13.04 -5.86 -4.88
N ALA A 162 13.28 -5.54 -6.16
CA ALA A 162 12.88 -4.27 -6.76
C ALA A 162 11.35 -4.04 -6.71
N ILE A 163 10.55 -5.10 -6.95
CA ILE A 163 9.09 -5.02 -6.80
C ILE A 163 8.69 -4.75 -5.36
N ARG A 164 9.37 -5.36 -4.38
CA ARG A 164 9.07 -5.21 -2.95
C ARG A 164 9.59 -3.90 -2.37
N ASP A 165 10.63 -3.31 -2.95
CA ASP A 165 11.23 -2.08 -2.45
C ASP A 165 10.17 -0.97 -2.32
N GLY A 166 10.27 -0.23 -1.22
CA GLY A 166 9.43 0.94 -0.97
C GLY A 166 9.89 2.16 -1.77
N ARG A 167 11.10 2.15 -2.34
CA ARG A 167 11.66 3.25 -3.14
C ARG A 167 12.46 2.69 -4.34
N PRO A 168 12.49 3.41 -5.48
CA PRO A 168 11.68 4.57 -5.78
C PRO A 168 10.28 4.17 -6.24
N ARG A 169 9.27 4.88 -5.72
CA ARG A 169 7.85 4.60 -6.01
C ARG A 169 7.48 4.83 -7.47
N THR A 170 8.23 5.66 -8.19
CA THR A 170 8.02 5.94 -9.62
C THR A 170 8.04 4.67 -10.47
N LEU A 171 8.85 3.67 -10.11
CA LEU A 171 8.89 2.39 -10.81
C LEU A 171 7.57 1.63 -10.63
N THR A 172 7.15 1.41 -9.38
CA THR A 172 5.92 0.65 -9.08
C THR A 172 4.67 1.40 -9.56
N GLN A 173 4.66 2.74 -9.53
CA GLN A 173 3.58 3.56 -10.08
C GLN A 173 3.49 3.45 -11.61
N ALA A 174 4.63 3.47 -12.32
CA ALA A 174 4.64 3.25 -13.77
C ALA A 174 4.16 1.83 -14.16
N ILE A 175 4.51 0.83 -13.36
CA ILE A 175 3.99 -0.53 -13.51
C ILE A 175 2.49 -0.56 -13.22
N SER A 176 2.05 0.10 -12.15
CA SER A 176 0.65 0.20 -11.74
C SER A 176 -0.23 0.80 -12.84
N GLN A 177 0.22 1.90 -13.42
CA GLN A 177 -0.44 2.54 -14.55
C GLN A 177 -0.60 1.60 -15.73
N TRP A 178 0.43 0.82 -16.07
CA TRP A 178 0.32 -0.18 -17.14
C TRP A 178 -0.65 -1.30 -16.76
N ILE A 179 -0.56 -1.84 -15.53
CA ILE A 179 -1.47 -2.89 -15.05
C ILE A 179 -2.92 -2.42 -15.08
N ASN A 180 -3.19 -1.16 -14.72
CA ASN A 180 -4.53 -0.58 -14.74
C ASN A 180 -5.16 -0.61 -16.15
N THR A 181 -4.36 -0.66 -17.23
CA THR A 181 -4.87 -0.80 -18.62
C THR A 181 -5.20 -2.24 -19.03
N LEU A 182 -4.89 -3.24 -18.21
CA LEU A 182 -5.07 -4.65 -18.54
C LEU A 182 -6.49 -5.12 -18.24
N THR A 183 -6.91 -6.13 -19.00
CA THR A 183 -8.09 -6.94 -18.70
C THR A 183 -7.71 -8.22 -17.95
N ASP A 184 -8.64 -8.77 -17.22
CA ASP A 184 -8.54 -10.06 -16.55
C ASP A 184 -8.98 -11.22 -17.49
N PRO A 185 -8.94 -12.49 -17.04
CA PRO A 185 -9.36 -13.63 -17.84
C PRO A 185 -10.85 -13.63 -18.26
N GLU A 186 -11.68 -12.75 -17.68
CA GLU A 186 -13.10 -12.60 -17.98
C GLU A 186 -13.36 -11.34 -18.83
N ASP A 187 -12.31 -10.80 -19.46
CA ASP A 187 -12.32 -9.59 -20.28
C ASP A 187 -12.82 -8.34 -19.54
N GLN A 188 -12.79 -8.34 -18.20
CA GLN A 188 -13.06 -7.15 -17.37
C GLN A 188 -11.77 -6.44 -17.01
N PRO A 189 -11.77 -5.13 -16.70
CA PRO A 189 -10.58 -4.48 -16.19
C PRO A 189 -10.08 -5.17 -14.92
N VAL A 190 -8.76 -5.41 -14.81
CA VAL A 190 -8.19 -6.01 -13.59
C VAL A 190 -8.58 -5.18 -12.35
N THR A 191 -8.91 -5.84 -11.25
CA THR A 191 -9.35 -5.17 -10.02
C THR A 191 -8.23 -4.37 -9.36
N GLY A 192 -6.99 -4.83 -9.49
CA GLY A 192 -5.85 -4.22 -8.82
C GLY A 192 -4.61 -5.08 -8.85
N VAL A 193 -3.74 -4.84 -7.87
CA VAL A 193 -2.51 -5.62 -7.64
C VAL A 193 -2.54 -6.30 -6.27
N GLU A 194 -2.09 -7.54 -6.24
CA GLU A 194 -1.78 -8.27 -5.02
C GLU A 194 -0.27 -8.39 -4.87
N PHE A 195 0.25 -8.02 -3.72
CA PHE A 195 1.69 -7.95 -3.48
C PHE A 195 2.04 -8.24 -2.02
N ASP A 196 3.27 -8.66 -1.77
CA ASP A 196 3.78 -8.78 -0.40
C ASP A 196 4.29 -7.43 0.11
N SER A 197 4.01 -7.17 1.39
CA SER A 197 4.59 -6.06 2.13
C SER A 197 6.12 -6.18 2.16
N ARG A 198 6.79 -5.03 2.24
CA ARG A 198 8.24 -4.98 2.51
C ARG A 198 8.62 -5.41 3.93
N HIS A 199 7.64 -5.51 4.84
CA HIS A 199 7.88 -5.82 6.25
C HIS A 199 7.99 -7.31 6.54
N GLY A 200 7.81 -8.18 5.54
CA GLY A 200 8.01 -9.62 5.67
C GLY A 200 7.27 -10.43 4.62
N ASP A 201 7.77 -11.62 4.33
CA ASP A 201 7.10 -12.57 3.46
C ASP A 201 5.76 -13.02 4.08
N GLY A 202 4.74 -13.24 3.24
CA GLY A 202 3.41 -13.66 3.67
C GLY A 202 2.54 -12.54 4.25
N LEU A 203 3.06 -11.32 4.40
CA LEU A 203 2.28 -10.12 4.72
C LEU A 203 1.63 -9.56 3.45
N ARG A 204 0.61 -10.26 2.98
CA ARG A 204 -0.07 -9.93 1.72
C ARG A 204 -0.92 -8.67 1.83
N LEU A 205 -0.85 -7.88 0.77
CA LEU A 205 -1.57 -6.62 0.59
C LEU A 205 -2.23 -6.58 -0.79
N TRP A 206 -3.26 -5.77 -0.90
CA TRP A 206 -3.90 -5.44 -2.16
C TRP A 206 -3.95 -3.93 -2.36
N ALA A 207 -3.72 -3.49 -3.59
CA ALA A 207 -4.03 -2.15 -4.04
C ALA A 207 -5.17 -2.28 -5.06
N ILE A 208 -6.36 -1.82 -4.68
CA ILE A 208 -7.59 -1.88 -5.48
C ILE A 208 -7.72 -0.58 -6.24
N TYR A 209 -7.91 -0.66 -7.55
CA TYR A 209 -8.03 0.52 -8.39
C TYR A 209 -9.46 1.05 -8.43
N GLU A 210 -9.59 2.36 -8.38
CA GLU A 210 -10.82 3.05 -8.76
C GLU A 210 -11.01 2.95 -10.28
N ARG A 211 -12.24 2.66 -10.71
CA ARG A 211 -12.65 2.65 -12.12
C ARG A 211 -13.64 3.78 -12.42
N PRO A 212 -13.68 4.28 -13.67
CA PRO A 212 -14.67 5.27 -14.08
C PRO A 212 -16.10 4.79 -13.79
N GLY A 213 -16.86 5.58 -13.03
CA GLY A 213 -18.23 5.25 -12.65
C GLY A 213 -18.37 4.44 -11.36
N ASP A 214 -17.27 4.14 -10.66
CA ASP A 214 -17.34 3.51 -9.35
C ASP A 214 -18.15 4.35 -8.35
N PRO A 215 -18.92 3.71 -7.45
CA PRO A 215 -19.48 4.38 -6.29
C PRO A 215 -18.37 4.81 -5.30
N PRO A 216 -18.72 5.54 -4.22
CA PRO A 216 -17.74 6.00 -3.23
C PRO A 216 -16.89 4.89 -2.59
N ILE A 217 -17.41 3.66 -2.54
CA ILE A 217 -16.71 2.44 -2.10
C ILE A 217 -16.57 1.53 -3.32
N SER A 218 -15.40 0.90 -3.50
CA SER A 218 -15.18 -0.03 -4.61
C SER A 218 -16.26 -1.12 -4.67
N PRO A 219 -16.81 -1.44 -5.87
CA PRO A 219 -17.78 -2.53 -6.01
C PRO A 219 -17.17 -3.91 -5.74
N HIS A 220 -15.83 -4.01 -5.72
CA HIS A 220 -15.09 -5.22 -5.38
C HIS A 220 -14.95 -5.46 -3.87
N LEU A 221 -15.42 -4.52 -3.03
CA LEU A 221 -15.32 -4.60 -1.58
C LEU A 221 -16.69 -4.74 -0.93
N THR A 222 -16.78 -5.69 -0.01
CA THR A 222 -17.89 -5.80 0.93
C THR A 222 -17.40 -5.45 2.33
N ALA A 223 -17.89 -4.35 2.90
CA ALA A 223 -17.60 -4.00 4.28
C ALA A 223 -18.31 -4.96 5.25
N LEU A 224 -17.61 -5.46 6.27
CA LEU A 224 -18.14 -6.44 7.22
C LEU A 224 -18.20 -5.88 8.64
N GLU A 225 -17.06 -5.39 9.14
CA GLU A 225 -16.95 -4.88 10.52
C GLU A 225 -16.08 -3.62 10.57
N SER A 226 -16.34 -2.80 11.59
CA SER A 226 -15.57 -1.59 11.87
C SER A 226 -15.44 -1.41 13.37
N ALA A 227 -14.22 -1.10 13.83
CA ALA A 227 -13.94 -0.77 15.21
C ALA A 227 -12.94 0.40 15.29
N PRO A 228 -13.03 1.27 16.30
CA PRO A 228 -11.97 2.21 16.62
C PRO A 228 -10.62 1.51 16.82
N VAL A 229 -9.54 2.15 16.39
CA VAL A 229 -8.20 1.70 16.79
C VAL A 229 -8.01 2.06 18.26
N MET A 230 -7.69 1.08 19.09
CA MET A 230 -7.44 1.27 20.51
C MET A 230 -5.94 1.12 20.80
N PRO A 231 -5.35 1.93 21.71
CA PRO A 231 -3.92 1.81 22.05
C PRO A 231 -3.50 0.44 22.62
N ASP A 232 -4.44 -0.35 23.15
CA ASP A 232 -4.24 -1.68 23.70
C ASP A 232 -4.54 -2.81 22.70
N ASP A 233 -4.76 -2.49 21.42
CA ASP A 233 -4.93 -3.47 20.36
C ASP A 233 -3.67 -4.37 20.25
N PRO A 234 -3.81 -5.70 20.41
CA PRO A 234 -2.67 -6.61 20.40
C PRO A 234 -1.91 -6.61 19.07
N GLU A 235 -2.59 -6.43 17.94
CA GLU A 235 -1.94 -6.41 16.61
C GLU A 235 -1.23 -5.07 16.38
N LEU A 236 -1.74 -3.97 16.94
CA LEU A 236 -1.06 -2.68 16.98
C LEU A 236 0.21 -2.75 17.84
N GLY A 237 0.11 -3.26 19.06
CA GLY A 237 1.28 -3.43 19.94
C GLY A 237 2.34 -4.35 19.32
N LYS A 238 1.92 -5.40 18.62
CA LYS A 238 2.82 -6.26 17.84
C LYS A 238 3.51 -5.51 16.70
N ALA A 239 2.77 -4.69 15.94
CA ALA A 239 3.34 -3.87 14.86
C ALA A 239 4.36 -2.85 15.40
N MET A 240 4.03 -2.14 16.47
CA MET A 240 4.93 -1.20 17.14
C MET A 240 6.23 -1.89 17.57
N ARG A 241 6.13 -3.05 18.23
CA ARG A 241 7.31 -3.84 18.62
C ARG A 241 8.18 -4.25 17.42
N LEU A 242 7.56 -4.67 16.30
CA LEU A 242 8.31 -5.07 15.10
C LEU A 242 9.00 -3.89 14.41
N LEU A 243 8.43 -2.69 14.53
CA LEU A 243 8.98 -1.46 13.95
C LEU A 243 9.92 -0.71 14.90
N GLY A 244 10.06 -1.16 16.15
CA GLY A 244 10.85 -0.48 17.18
C GLY A 244 10.21 0.83 17.62
N LEU A 245 8.88 0.87 17.74
CA LEU A 245 8.11 2.04 18.14
C LEU A 245 7.67 1.97 19.61
N GLU A 246 7.63 3.12 20.24
CA GLU A 246 7.12 3.33 21.59
C GLU A 246 6.00 4.39 21.56
N TRP A 247 5.16 4.38 22.59
CA TRP A 247 4.20 5.46 22.79
C TRP A 247 4.93 6.74 23.18
N ASP A 248 4.50 7.86 22.61
CA ASP A 248 4.84 9.17 23.13
C ASP A 248 3.94 9.45 24.34
N ASP A 249 4.54 9.38 25.53
CA ASP A 249 3.89 9.61 26.83
C ASP A 249 4.02 11.08 27.28
N THR A 250 4.64 11.92 26.44
CA THR A 250 4.99 13.31 26.74
C THR A 250 3.88 14.29 26.41
#